data_AF-A0A7C1DWR9-F1
#
_entry.id   AF-A0A7C1DWR9-F1
#
_cell.length_a   1.000
_cell.length_b   1.000
_cell.length_c   1.000
_cell.angle_alpha   90.00
_cell.angle_beta   90.00
_cell.angle_gamma   90.00
#
_symmetry.space_group_name_H-M   'P 1'
#
loop_
_entity.id
_entity.type
_entity.pdbx_description
1 polymer ?
#
loop_
_entity_poly.entity_id
_entity_poly.type
_entity_poly.pdbx_seq_one_letter_code
_entity_poly.pdbx_strand_id
1 'polypeptide(L)' 'MKRKNLLYEGKAKKLFETDDPSVLLVEYKDSLTAFNAQKKSSLAGKGTLNNRISAALLSHVASKGITTH' A
#
# COMPACT_ATOMS: atom_id res chain seq x y z
N MET A 1 16.07 -2.13 5.14
CA MET A 1 15.39 -1.00 4.46
C MET A 1 15.13 0.12 5.45
N LYS A 2 15.64 1.30 5.13
CA LYS A 2 15.37 2.54 5.87
C LYS A 2 14.40 3.40 5.05
N ARG A 3 13.29 3.80 5.67
CA ARG A 3 12.34 4.74 5.07
C ARG A 3 13.01 6.10 4.87
N LYS A 4 12.88 6.69 3.68
CA LYS A 4 13.30 8.06 3.37
C LYS A 4 12.07 8.95 3.10
N ASN A 5 12.15 9.79 2.08
CA ASN A 5 11.17 10.84 1.79
C ASN A 5 9.84 10.26 1.33
N LEU A 6 8.75 10.97 1.65
CA LEU A 6 7.45 10.71 1.04
C LEU A 6 7.51 11.15 -0.42
N LEU A 7 7.34 10.21 -1.34
CA LEU A 7 7.29 10.49 -2.77
C LEU A 7 5.89 10.89 -3.20
N TYR A 8 4.87 10.18 -2.71
CA TYR A 8 3.49 10.37 -3.12
C TYR A 8 2.51 9.89 -2.06
N GLU A 9 1.42 10.64 -1.86
CA GLU A 9 0.29 10.22 -1.04
C GLU A 9 -1.02 10.20 -1.86
N GLY A 10 -1.62 9.01 -1.94
CA GLY A 10 -2.92 8.80 -2.53
C GLY A 10 -4.03 8.68 -1.48
N LYS A 11 -5.25 8.34 -1.92
CA LYS A 11 -6.43 8.18 -1.04
C LYS A 11 -6.24 7.10 0.02
N ALA A 12 -5.58 5.99 -0.32
CA ALA A 12 -5.46 4.80 0.53
C ALA A 12 -4.02 4.37 0.86
N LYS A 13 -3.01 4.94 0.18
CA LYS A 13 -1.61 4.53 0.31
C LYS A 13 -0.68 5.74 0.30
N LYS A 14 0.47 5.61 0.96
CA LYS A 14 1.62 6.51 0.86
C LYS A 14 2.81 5.73 0.31
N LEU A 15 3.61 6.36 -0.54
CA LEU A 15 4.82 5.81 -1.14
C LEU A 15 6.03 6.57 -0.62
N PHE A 16 7.03 5.84 -0.13
CA PHE A 16 8.27 6.39 0.37
C PHE A 16 9.45 5.83 -0.41
N GLU A 17 10.44 6.68 -0.61
CA GLU A 17 11.77 6.24 -1.02
C GLU A 17 12.40 5.38 0.07
N THR A 18 13.38 4.56 -0.32
CA THR A 18 14.20 3.78 0.62
C THR A 18 15.70 4.06 0.44
N ASP A 19 16.53 3.40 1.24
CA ASP A 19 17.97 3.34 1.05
C ASP A 19 18.38 2.74 -0.31
N ASP A 20 17.54 1.88 -0.90
CA ASP A 20 17.70 1.36 -2.26
C ASP A 20 16.85 2.16 -3.26
N PRO A 21 17.45 2.80 -4.29
CA PRO A 21 16.71 3.60 -5.27
C PRO A 21 15.76 2.79 -6.16
N SER A 22 15.92 1.46 -6.23
CA SER A 22 15.04 0.56 -6.97
C SER A 22 13.84 0.07 -6.17
N VAL A 23 13.77 0.38 -4.87
CA VAL A 23 12.74 -0.12 -3.95
C VAL A 23 11.94 1.03 -3.35
N LEU A 24 10.62 0.92 -3.43
CA LEU A 24 9.67 1.82 -2.78
C LEU A 24 9.01 1.13 -1.58
N LEU A 25 8.85 1.88 -0.49
CA LEU A 25 8.07 1.45 0.67
C LEU A 25 6.63 1.94 0.56
N VAL A 26 5.68 1.00 0.57
CA VAL A 26 4.25 1.26 0.50
C VAL A 26 3.63 1.19 1.90
N GLU A 27 3.03 2.28 2.37
CA GLU A 27 2.24 2.29 3.61
C GLU A 27 0.75 2.37 3.29
N TYR A 28 -0.03 1.37 3.75
CA TYR A 28 -1.48 1.36 3.62
C TYR A 28 -2.14 2.17 4.74
N LYS A 29 -3.08 3.03 4.38
CA LYS A 29 -3.82 3.89 5.32
C LYS A 29 -5.11 3.24 5.81
N ASP A 30 -5.50 3.63 7.02
CA ASP A 30 -6.80 3.35 7.62
C ASP A 30 -7.95 4.17 7.01
N SER A 31 -7.65 5.01 6.02
CA SER A 31 -8.63 5.85 5.32
C SER A 31 -9.59 5.01 4.47
N LEU A 32 -10.88 5.30 4.61
CA LEU A 32 -11.96 4.83 3.75
C LEU A 32 -12.42 6.00 2.88
N THR A 33 -12.59 5.76 1.58
CA THR A 33 -13.16 6.75 0.66
C THR A 33 -14.18 6.08 -0.25
N ALA A 34 -15.33 6.72 -0.45
CA ALA A 34 -16.34 6.32 -1.42
C ALA A 34 -16.80 7.52 -2.25
N PHE A 35 -17.49 7.27 -3.36
CA PHE A 35 -18.03 8.30 -4.27
C PHE A 35 -16.99 9.35 -4.67
N ASN A 36 -15.86 8.91 -5.26
CA ASN A 36 -14.75 9.80 -5.62
C ASN A 36 -14.18 10.64 -4.47
N ALA A 37 -14.21 10.10 -3.25
CA ALA A 37 -13.80 10.76 -2.01
C ALA A 37 -14.75 11.88 -1.53
N GLN A 38 -16.00 11.93 -2.02
CA GLN A 38 -17.06 12.72 -1.40
C GLN A 38 -17.44 12.19 -0.01
N LYS A 39 -17.34 10.87 0.20
CA LYS A 39 -17.47 10.25 1.52
C LYS A 39 -16.10 9.80 2.02
N LYS A 40 -15.69 10.29 3.19
CA LYS A 40 -14.42 9.95 3.84
C LYS A 40 -14.67 9.53 5.28
N SER A 41 -14.00 8.47 5.71
CA SER A 41 -13.94 8.06 7.12
C SER A 41 -12.61 7.34 7.39
N SER A 42 -12.39 6.91 8.62
CA SER A 42 -11.27 6.06 9.00
C SER A 42 -11.79 4.83 9.73
N LEU A 43 -11.07 3.72 9.56
CA LEU A 43 -11.28 2.50 10.33
C LEU A 43 -9.93 1.95 10.77
N ALA A 44 -9.70 1.94 12.08
CA ALA A 44 -8.45 1.46 12.65
C ALA A 44 -8.14 0.03 12.19
N GLY A 45 -6.90 -0.21 11.75
CA GLY A 45 -6.43 -1.52 11.33
C GLY A 45 -6.81 -1.94 9.90
N LYS A 46 -7.60 -1.14 9.18
CA LYS A 46 -7.90 -1.37 7.76
C LYS A 46 -6.62 -1.42 6.92
N GLY A 47 -5.66 -0.53 7.18
CA GLY A 47 -4.39 -0.45 6.47
C GLY A 47 -3.59 -1.74 6.64
N THR A 48 -3.47 -2.22 7.88
CA THR A 48 -2.81 -3.49 8.21
C THR A 48 -3.50 -4.68 7.53
N LEU A 49 -4.82 -4.75 7.58
CA LEU A 49 -5.58 -5.83 6.95
C LEU A 49 -5.37 -5.84 5.44
N ASN A 50 -5.48 -4.68 4.78
CA ASN A 50 -5.26 -4.56 3.34
C ASN A 50 -3.84 -4.92 2.94
N ASN A 51 -2.84 -4.54 3.74
CA ASN A 51 -1.44 -4.91 3.49
C ASN A 51 -1.27 -6.44 3.52
N ARG A 52 -1.85 -7.12 4.52
CA ARG A 52 -1.79 -8.58 4.64
C ARG A 52 -2.50 -9.29 3.49
N ILE A 53 -3.71 -8.84 3.13
CA ILE A 53 -4.47 -9.38 2.00
C ILE A 53 -3.69 -9.19 0.70
N SER A 54 -3.17 -7.99 0.44
CA SER A 54 -2.39 -7.69 -0.77
C SER A 54 -1.14 -8.58 -0.85
N ALA A 55 -0.39 -8.73 0.24
CA ALA A 55 0.80 -9.57 0.27
C ALA A 55 0.47 -11.04 -0.03
N ALA A 56 -0.61 -11.58 0.57
CA ALA A 56 -1.05 -12.95 0.34
C ALA A 56 -1.49 -13.17 -1.12
N LEU A 57 -2.26 -12.24 -1.70
CA LEU A 57 -2.71 -12.33 -3.09
C LEU A 57 -1.56 -12.23 -4.08
N LEU A 58 -0.65 -11.28 -3.89
CA LEU A 58 0.52 -11.10 -4.76
C LEU A 58 1.44 -12.33 -4.70
N SER A 59 1.66 -12.88 -3.51
CA SER A 59 2.44 -14.13 -3.34
C SER A 59 1.76 -15.31 -4.06
N HIS A 60 0.43 -15.42 -3.95
CA HIS A 60 -0.33 -16.49 -4.61
C HIS A 60 -0.25 -16.41 -6.13
N VAL A 61 -0.42 -15.23 -6.73
CA VAL A 61 -0.32 -15.10 -8.19
C VAL A 61 1.12 -15.26 -8.69
N ALA A 62 2.11 -14.79 -7.93
CA ALA A 62 3.52 -15.02 -8.23
C ALA A 62 3.87 -16.52 -8.24
N SER A 63 3.29 -17.31 -7.32
CA SER A 63 3.45 -18.79 -7.33
C SER A 63 2.91 -19.47 -8.59
N LYS A 64 2.03 -18.78 -9.35
CA LYS A 64 1.50 -19.24 -10.63
C LYS A 64 2.27 -18.68 -11.84
N GLY A 65 3.45 -18.09 -11.61
CA GLY A 65 4.31 -17.55 -12.67
C GLY A 65 3.91 -16.16 -13.16
N ILE A 66 3.01 -15.44 -12.46
CA ILE A 66 2.62 -14.09 -12.83
C ILE A 66 3.55 -13.10 -12.13
N THR A 67 4.34 -12.36 -12.91
CA THR A 67 5.23 -11.33 -12.38
C THR A 67 4.44 -10.23 -11.68
N THR A 68 4.84 -9.91 -10.44
CA THR A 68 4.35 -8.76 -9.68
C THR A 68 5.45 -7.70 -9.56
N HIS A 69 5.06 -6.52 -9.11
CA HIS A 69 6.03 -5.56 -8.56
C HIS A 69 6.61 -6.09 -7.23
#